data_AF-A0A7Y1A9Z7-F1
#
_entry.id   AF-A0A7Y1A9Z7-F1
#
_cell.length_a   1.000
_cell.length_b   1.000
_cell.length_c   1.000
_cell.angle_alpha   90.00
_cell.angle_beta   90.00
_cell.angle_gamma   90.00
#
_symmetry.space_group_name_H-M   'P 1'
#
loop_
_entity.id
_entity.type
_entity.pdbx_description
1 polymer ?
#
loop_
_entity_poly.entity_id
_entity_poly.type
_entity_poly.pdbx_seq_one_letter_code
_entity_poly.pdbx_strand_id
1 'polypeptide(L)'
;MSTSLAMISGNASLNPVGTPDDDQIIEQALVILEQRVFTRGPSLQSPEDVRNFLQLKIAAQPHEVFGAVFLDSKHQVLAYEPLFQGTIDSASVYPRVVLKRCLDHNAAALVLCHNHPSGCTEPSTADETLTQRLKEILGQVDIRLLDHFIIGKGDPYSFAEHGLI
;
A
#
# COMPACT_ATOMS: atom_id res chain seq x y z
N MET A 1 -62.58 18.94 -27.30
CA MET A 1 -61.26 19.27 -27.85
C MET A 1 -60.34 18.11 -27.54
N SER A 2 -60.02 17.32 -28.57
CA SER A 2 -59.32 16.04 -28.45
C SER A 2 -57.95 16.22 -29.10
N THR A 3 -56.89 16.29 -28.31
CA THR A 3 -55.53 16.38 -28.83
C THR A 3 -54.98 14.96 -28.93
N SER A 4 -55.00 14.44 -30.15
CA SER A 4 -54.42 13.16 -30.53
C SER A 4 -52.91 13.17 -30.33
N LEU A 5 -52.39 12.25 -29.53
CA LEU A 5 -50.95 12.01 -29.38
C LEU A 5 -50.48 11.24 -30.61
N ALA A 6 -49.79 11.92 -31.53
CA ALA A 6 -49.20 11.27 -32.69
C ALA A 6 -48.04 10.36 -32.26
N MET A 7 -48.17 9.08 -32.59
CA MET A 7 -47.13 8.06 -32.50
C MET A 7 -45.93 8.48 -33.36
N ILE A 8 -44.80 8.81 -32.72
CA ILE A 8 -43.51 8.86 -33.42
C ILE A 8 -43.03 7.41 -33.53
N SER A 9 -43.30 6.79 -34.69
CA SER A 9 -42.63 5.56 -35.10
C SER A 9 -41.18 5.88 -35.47
N GLY A 10 -40.34 6.05 -34.44
CA GLY A 10 -38.89 6.07 -34.58
C GLY A 10 -38.37 4.64 -34.62
N ASN A 11 -38.24 4.06 -35.81
CA ASN A 11 -37.51 2.81 -36.01
C ASN A 11 -36.01 3.11 -35.88
N ALA A 12 -35.53 3.23 -34.64
CA ALA A 12 -34.11 3.20 -34.36
C ALA A 12 -33.68 1.73 -34.34
N SER A 13 -33.26 1.22 -35.51
CA SER A 13 -32.44 0.02 -35.56
C SER A 13 -31.19 0.28 -34.71
N LEU A 14 -31.18 -0.26 -33.50
CA LEU A 14 -29.97 -0.36 -32.70
C LEU A 14 -29.04 -1.31 -33.44
N ASN A 15 -28.17 -0.74 -34.28
CA ASN A 15 -27.03 -1.49 -34.77
C ASN A 15 -26.26 -1.98 -33.53
N PRO A 16 -25.86 -3.27 -33.47
CA PRO A 16 -24.98 -3.72 -32.40
C PRO A 16 -23.73 -2.85 -32.45
N VAL A 17 -23.53 -2.04 -31.41
CA VAL A 17 -22.30 -1.29 -31.21
C VAL A 17 -21.26 -2.33 -30.81
N GLY A 18 -20.45 -2.73 -31.78
CA GLY A 18 -19.44 -3.77 -31.64
C GLY A 18 -19.47 -4.71 -32.85
N THR A 19 -18.45 -4.63 -33.69
CA THR A 19 -18.12 -5.74 -34.58
C THR A 19 -17.46 -6.85 -33.75
N PRO A 20 -17.48 -8.13 -34.19
CA PRO A 20 -16.74 -9.21 -33.51
C PRO A 20 -15.24 -8.90 -33.33
N ASP A 21 -14.72 -7.98 -34.14
CA ASP A 21 -13.36 -7.44 -34.08
C ASP A 21 -13.17 -6.50 -32.87
N ASP A 22 -14.18 -5.67 -32.55
CA ASP A 22 -14.15 -4.77 -31.40
C ASP A 22 -14.16 -5.56 -30.08
N ASP A 23 -14.96 -6.63 -29.99
CA ASP A 23 -14.99 -7.50 -28.81
C ASP A 23 -13.65 -8.21 -28.61
N GLN A 24 -13.01 -8.67 -29.70
CA GLN A 24 -11.66 -9.24 -29.63
C GLN A 24 -10.61 -8.21 -29.22
N ILE A 25 -10.71 -6.97 -29.71
CA ILE A 25 -9.79 -5.89 -29.32
C ILE A 25 -9.96 -5.56 -27.84
N ILE A 26 -11.20 -5.51 -27.34
CA ILE A 26 -11.48 -5.29 -25.92
C ILE A 26 -10.93 -6.44 -25.08
N GLU A 27 -11.14 -7.69 -25.49
CA GLU A 27 -10.62 -8.86 -24.76
C GLU A 27 -9.08 -8.87 -24.73
N GLN A 28 -8.43 -8.58 -25.86
CA GLN A 28 -6.97 -8.43 -25.93
C GLN A 28 -6.48 -7.26 -25.08
N ALA A 29 -7.17 -6.11 -25.11
CA ALA A 29 -6.84 -4.95 -24.29
C ALA A 29 -7.00 -5.28 -22.80
N LEU A 30 -8.04 -6.00 -22.41
CA LEU A 30 -8.25 -6.46 -21.03
C LEU A 30 -7.14 -7.42 -20.60
N VAL A 31 -6.72 -8.39 -21.42
CA VAL A 31 -5.59 -9.28 -21.10
C VAL A 31 -4.27 -8.50 -20.97
N ILE A 32 -4.01 -7.54 -21.88
CA ILE A 32 -2.81 -6.69 -21.81
C ILE A 32 -2.85 -5.81 -20.57
N LEU A 33 -4.01 -5.23 -20.25
CA LEU A 33 -4.21 -4.47 -19.01
C LEU A 33 -4.06 -5.39 -17.82
N GLU A 34 -4.55 -6.62 -17.85
CA GLU A 34 -4.37 -7.55 -16.74
C GLU A 34 -2.88 -7.83 -16.49
N GLN A 35 -2.13 -8.06 -17.55
CA GLN A 35 -0.69 -8.33 -17.47
C GLN A 35 0.14 -7.10 -17.07
N ARG A 36 -0.35 -5.87 -17.32
CA ARG A 36 0.40 -4.62 -17.06
C ARG A 36 -0.08 -3.86 -15.83
N VAL A 37 -1.35 -3.97 -15.49
CA VAL A 37 -2.04 -3.30 -14.38
C VAL A 37 -2.13 -4.24 -13.16
N PHE A 38 -2.29 -5.56 -13.37
CA PHE A 38 -2.24 -6.55 -12.29
C PHE A 38 -0.89 -7.26 -12.17
N THR A 39 0.22 -6.59 -12.54
CA THR A 39 1.52 -6.96 -11.99
C THR A 39 1.45 -6.70 -10.49
N ARG A 40 0.93 -7.68 -9.75
CA ARG A 40 0.92 -7.67 -8.30
C ARG A 40 2.35 -7.43 -7.83
N GLY A 41 2.52 -6.58 -6.82
CA GLY A 41 3.84 -6.34 -6.23
C GLY A 41 4.45 -7.66 -5.72
N PRO A 42 5.68 -7.70 -5.19
CA PRO A 42 6.22 -8.92 -4.61
C PRO A 42 5.34 -9.41 -3.44
N SER A 43 5.39 -10.72 -3.18
CA SER A 43 4.71 -11.34 -2.05
C SER A 43 5.69 -11.41 -0.90
N LEU A 44 5.33 -10.85 0.26
CA LEU A 44 6.21 -10.82 1.44
C LEU A 44 5.68 -11.82 2.46
N GLN A 45 6.29 -13.00 2.55
CA GLN A 45 5.80 -14.12 3.37
C GLN A 45 6.68 -14.37 4.60
N SER A 46 7.83 -13.73 4.68
CA SER A 46 8.77 -13.83 5.80
C SER A 46 9.40 -12.47 6.14
N PRO A 47 9.91 -12.29 7.37
CA PRO A 47 10.72 -11.12 7.72
C PRO A 47 11.91 -10.91 6.77
N GLU A 48 12.51 -12.00 6.25
CA GLU A 48 13.60 -11.93 5.27
C GLU A 48 13.14 -11.32 3.94
N ASP A 49 11.96 -11.69 3.43
CA ASP A 49 11.39 -11.06 2.23
C ASP A 49 11.22 -9.55 2.41
N VAL A 50 10.75 -9.14 3.59
CA VAL A 50 10.55 -7.74 3.93
C VAL A 50 11.89 -7.01 4.00
N ARG A 51 12.90 -7.57 4.66
CA ARG A 51 14.26 -6.97 4.69
C ARG A 51 14.81 -6.75 3.29
N ASN A 52 14.77 -7.79 2.45
CA ASN A 52 15.27 -7.72 1.09
C ASN A 52 14.52 -6.64 0.28
N PHE A 53 13.20 -6.58 0.44
CA PHE A 53 12.38 -5.56 -0.18
C PHE A 53 12.75 -4.14 0.28
N LEU A 54 12.90 -3.93 1.59
CA LEU A 54 13.19 -2.62 2.18
C LEU A 54 14.62 -2.15 1.93
N GLN A 55 15.61 -3.04 1.93
CA GLN A 55 17.00 -2.72 1.59
C GLN A 55 17.08 -2.09 0.19
N LEU A 56 16.35 -2.63 -0.79
CA LEU A 56 16.29 -2.08 -2.14
C LEU A 56 15.58 -0.72 -2.23
N LYS A 57 14.69 -0.41 -1.28
CA LYS A 57 13.86 0.82 -1.29
C LYS A 57 14.43 1.96 -0.45
N ILE A 58 15.14 1.66 0.64
CA ILE A 58 15.48 2.63 1.69
C ILE A 58 17.00 2.85 1.86
N ALA A 59 17.85 1.89 1.50
CA ALA A 59 19.27 1.90 1.88
C ALA A 59 20.10 3.11 1.38
N ALA A 60 19.58 3.94 0.48
CA ALA A 60 20.26 5.11 -0.06
C ALA A 60 19.69 6.48 0.40
N GLN A 61 18.79 6.52 1.39
CA GLN A 61 18.22 7.80 1.84
C GLN A 61 19.17 8.54 2.79
N PRO A 62 19.59 9.79 2.48
CA PRO A 62 20.51 10.56 3.32
C PRO A 62 19.85 11.17 4.58
N HIS A 63 18.52 11.15 4.64
CA HIS A 63 17.72 11.65 5.77
C HIS A 63 16.90 10.50 6.35
N GLU A 64 16.39 10.72 7.56
CA GLU A 64 15.45 9.79 8.18
C GLU A 64 14.11 9.82 7.44
N VAL A 65 13.70 8.65 6.97
CA VAL A 65 12.45 8.43 6.25
C VAL A 65 11.64 7.39 7.01
N PHE A 66 10.45 7.78 7.47
CA PHE A 66 9.46 6.86 7.98
C PHE A 66 8.51 6.48 6.84
N GLY A 67 8.44 5.19 6.53
CA GLY A 67 7.66 4.65 5.42
C GLY A 67 6.78 3.48 5.82
N ALA A 68 5.88 3.12 4.91
CA ALA A 68 5.00 1.98 5.05
C ALA A 68 4.93 1.16 3.76
N VAL A 69 4.94 -0.16 3.91
CA VAL A 69 4.58 -1.11 2.88
C VAL A 69 3.13 -1.52 3.11
N PHE A 70 2.26 -1.20 2.17
CA PHE A 70 0.83 -1.54 2.22
C PHE A 70 0.61 -2.89 1.55
N LEU A 71 -0.15 -3.76 2.22
CA LEU A 71 -0.31 -5.16 1.83
C LEU A 71 -1.78 -5.54 1.73
N ASP A 72 -2.09 -6.43 0.79
CA ASP A 72 -3.39 -7.10 0.73
C ASP A 72 -3.49 -8.24 1.77
N SER A 73 -4.63 -8.94 1.79
CA SER A 73 -4.88 -10.04 2.73
C SER A 73 -3.99 -11.27 2.50
N LYS A 74 -3.32 -11.36 1.35
CA LYS A 74 -2.35 -12.42 0.98
C LYS A 74 -0.90 -11.95 1.14
N HIS A 75 -0.68 -10.78 1.75
CA HIS A 75 0.62 -10.14 1.94
C HIS A 75 1.31 -9.78 0.62
N GLN A 76 0.51 -9.48 -0.40
CA GLN A 76 0.99 -8.90 -1.65
C GLN A 76 1.23 -7.40 -1.47
N VAL A 77 2.37 -6.90 -1.93
CA VAL A 77 2.63 -5.45 -1.93
C VAL A 77 1.66 -4.74 -2.86
N LEU A 78 0.87 -3.85 -2.27
CA LEU A 78 0.02 -2.87 -2.96
C LEU A 78 0.82 -1.62 -3.30
N ALA A 79 1.58 -1.10 -2.32
CA ALA A 79 2.43 0.06 -2.48
C ALA A 79 3.52 0.12 -1.39
N TYR A 80 4.58 0.88 -1.66
CA TYR A 80 5.49 1.39 -0.65
C TYR A 80 5.48 2.91 -0.71
N GLU A 81 5.35 3.57 0.44
CA GLU A 81 5.38 5.04 0.50
C GLU A 81 6.28 5.55 1.63
N PRO A 82 7.16 6.52 1.34
CA PRO A 82 7.70 7.38 2.38
C PRO A 82 6.59 8.31 2.88
N LEU A 83 6.22 8.20 4.15
CA LEU A 83 5.12 8.93 4.75
C LEU A 83 5.59 10.22 5.45
N PHE A 84 6.75 10.15 6.08
CA PHE A 84 7.35 11.29 6.78
C PHE A 84 8.85 11.33 6.49
N GLN A 85 9.36 12.55 6.39
CA GLN A 85 10.79 12.81 6.28
C GLN A 85 11.14 13.78 7.40
N GLY A 86 12.19 13.47 8.15
CA GLY A 86 12.61 14.26 9.31
C GLY A 86 14.11 14.51 9.32
N THR A 87 14.50 15.40 10.23
CA THR A 87 15.87 15.48 10.74
C THR A 87 16.04 14.52 11.92
N ILE A 88 17.28 14.34 12.36
CA ILE A 88 17.72 13.47 13.47
C ILE A 88 16.94 13.68 14.78
N ASP A 89 16.23 14.81 14.96
CA ASP A 89 15.61 15.23 16.23
C ASP A 89 14.09 15.02 16.32
N SER A 90 13.39 14.63 15.24
CA SER A 90 12.05 13.99 15.24
C SER A 90 11.31 14.21 13.91
N ALA A 91 10.98 13.12 13.21
CA ALA A 91 9.82 13.13 12.33
C ALA A 91 8.56 12.91 13.18
N SER A 92 7.69 13.91 13.29
CA SER A 92 6.39 13.71 13.92
C SER A 92 5.51 12.80 13.05
N VAL A 93 5.43 11.52 13.40
CA VAL A 93 4.54 10.55 12.76
C VAL A 93 3.12 10.72 13.29
N TYR A 94 2.18 10.98 12.39
CA TYR A 94 0.77 11.18 12.75
C TYR A 94 -0.06 9.93 12.40
N PRO A 95 -0.63 9.20 13.39
CA PRO A 95 -1.43 8.01 13.14
C PRO A 95 -2.58 8.19 12.14
N ARG A 96 -3.23 9.35 12.14
CA ARG A 96 -4.31 9.69 11.18
C ARG A 96 -3.84 9.65 9.72
N VAL A 97 -2.59 10.00 9.45
CA VAL A 97 -2.04 9.99 8.08
C VAL A 97 -1.75 8.56 7.66
N VAL A 98 -1.12 7.76 8.55
CA VAL A 98 -0.88 6.33 8.30
C VAL A 98 -2.19 5.62 8.01
N LEU A 99 -3.20 5.81 8.86
CA LEU A 99 -4.53 5.24 8.67
C LEU A 99 -5.18 5.67 7.35
N LYS A 100 -5.16 6.97 7.03
CA LYS A 100 -5.69 7.47 5.76
C LYS A 100 -5.03 6.77 4.56
N ARG A 101 -3.70 6.58 4.59
CA ARG A 101 -2.99 5.89 3.51
C ARG A 101 -3.32 4.40 3.43
N CYS A 102 -3.49 3.72 4.57
CA CYS A 102 -3.97 2.34 4.57
C CYS A 102 -5.32 2.21 3.86
N LEU A 103 -6.25 3.12 4.16
CA LEU A 103 -7.58 3.14 3.52
C LEU A 103 -7.50 3.50 2.03
N ASP A 104 -6.70 4.50 1.66
CA ASP A 104 -6.51 4.91 0.27
C ASP A 104 -5.97 3.76 -0.61
N HIS A 105 -5.15 2.86 -0.04
CA HIS A 105 -4.63 1.67 -0.72
C HIS A 105 -5.51 0.42 -0.60
N ASN A 106 -6.59 0.45 0.18
CA ASN A 106 -7.36 -0.74 0.56
C ASN A 106 -6.49 -1.82 1.21
N ALA A 107 -5.55 -1.40 2.06
CA ALA A 107 -4.61 -2.30 2.72
C ALA A 107 -5.33 -3.14 3.80
N ALA A 108 -5.10 -4.46 3.80
CA ALA A 108 -5.51 -5.35 4.88
C ALA A 108 -4.42 -5.50 5.95
N ALA A 109 -3.19 -5.13 5.60
CA ALA A 109 -2.04 -5.16 6.48
C ALA A 109 -1.01 -4.11 6.06
N LEU A 110 -0.10 -3.78 6.97
CA LEU A 110 1.08 -2.98 6.65
C LEU A 110 2.32 -3.47 7.40
N VAL A 111 3.47 -3.14 6.85
CA VAL A 111 4.75 -3.14 7.55
C VAL A 111 5.28 -1.71 7.61
N LEU A 112 5.66 -1.27 8.80
CA LEU A 112 6.31 0.03 8.99
C LEU A 112 7.82 -0.09 8.82
N CYS A 113 8.46 1.00 8.46
CA CYS A 113 9.91 1.05 8.42
C CYS A 113 10.42 2.47 8.65
N HIS A 114 11.58 2.60 9.26
CA HIS A 114 12.35 3.83 9.19
C HIS A 114 13.85 3.55 9.20
N ASN A 115 14.65 4.50 8.72
CA ASN A 115 16.09 4.42 8.77
C ASN A 115 16.68 5.43 9.76
N HIS A 116 17.65 5.00 10.55
CA HIS A 116 18.44 5.93 11.36
C HIS A 116 19.70 6.35 10.60
N PRO A 117 19.91 7.66 10.33
CA PRO A 117 21.15 8.14 9.70
C PRO A 117 22.41 7.81 10.52
N SER A 118 22.27 7.65 11.84
CA SER A 118 23.35 7.19 12.73
C SER A 118 23.85 5.78 12.40
N GLY A 119 22.98 4.95 11.79
CA GLY A 119 23.22 3.54 11.50
C GLY A 119 22.84 2.58 12.62
N CYS A 120 22.35 3.07 13.77
CA CYS A 120 21.83 2.23 14.86
C CYS A 120 20.50 1.58 14.46
N THR A 121 20.33 0.29 14.75
CA THR A 121 19.08 -0.43 14.46
C THR A 121 18.21 -0.64 15.69
N GLU A 122 18.71 -0.36 16.89
CA GLU A 122 17.91 -0.48 18.11
C GLU A 122 16.79 0.58 18.15
N PRO A 123 15.56 0.20 18.56
CA PRO A 123 14.46 1.13 18.69
C PRO A 123 14.65 2.08 19.88
N SER A 124 14.17 3.31 19.73
CA SER A 124 13.97 4.21 20.85
C SER A 124 12.63 3.91 21.56
N THR A 125 12.47 4.42 22.78
CA THR A 125 11.17 4.37 23.49
C THR A 125 10.06 5.08 22.71
N ALA A 126 10.41 6.08 21.90
CA ALA A 126 9.44 6.77 21.03
C ALA A 126 8.95 5.85 19.91
N ASP A 127 9.84 5.04 19.32
CA ASP A 127 9.48 4.06 18.30
C ASP A 127 8.56 2.98 18.85
N GLU A 128 8.87 2.45 20.03
CA GLU A 128 8.02 1.48 20.72
C GLU A 128 6.62 2.05 21.01
N THR A 129 6.56 3.24 21.60
CA THR A 129 5.30 3.91 21.94
C THR A 129 4.46 4.19 20.69
N LEU A 130 5.09 4.67 19.62
CA LEU A 130 4.43 4.94 18.34
C LEU A 130 3.90 3.65 17.72
N THR A 131 4.71 2.59 17.71
CA THR A 131 4.36 1.29 17.12
C THR A 131 3.15 0.69 17.81
N GLN A 132 3.11 0.68 19.14
CA GLN A 132 1.94 0.18 19.89
C GLN A 132 0.70 1.01 19.59
N ARG A 133 0.82 2.33 19.59
CA ARG A 133 -0.31 3.23 19.29
C ARG A 133 -0.86 2.98 17.89
N LEU A 134 0.01 2.77 16.89
CA LEU A 134 -0.40 2.45 15.53
C LEU A 134 -1.07 1.08 15.46
N LYS A 135 -0.50 0.06 16.11
CA LYS A 135 -1.07 -1.29 16.19
C LYS A 135 -2.51 -1.26 16.72
N GLU A 136 -2.74 -0.54 17.82
CA GLU A 136 -4.06 -0.41 18.44
C GLU A 136 -5.07 0.26 17.50
N ILE A 137 -4.73 1.45 16.95
CA ILE A 137 -5.64 2.23 16.10
C ILE A 137 -5.98 1.48 14.81
N LEU A 138 -4.99 0.85 14.18
CA LEU A 138 -5.19 0.11 12.93
C LEU A 138 -5.98 -1.18 13.18
N GLY A 139 -5.76 -1.85 14.31
CA GLY A 139 -6.53 -3.02 14.72
C GLY A 139 -8.01 -2.74 14.94
N GLN A 140 -8.39 -1.51 15.32
CA GLN A 140 -9.80 -1.11 15.46
C GLN A 140 -10.57 -1.03 14.12
N VAL A 141 -9.85 -1.04 13.00
CA VAL A 141 -10.42 -0.95 11.64
C VAL A 141 -9.95 -2.13 10.76
N ASP A 142 -9.62 -3.26 11.39
CA ASP A 142 -9.24 -4.51 10.74
C ASP A 142 -7.99 -4.43 9.84
N ILE A 143 -7.08 -3.49 10.13
CA ILE A 143 -5.77 -3.37 9.46
C ILE A 143 -4.68 -3.89 10.38
N ARG A 144 -3.97 -4.94 9.95
CA ARG A 144 -2.92 -5.58 10.75
C ARG A 144 -1.58 -4.88 10.56
N LEU A 145 -0.98 -4.38 11.64
CA LEU A 145 0.44 -4.02 11.64
C LEU A 145 1.26 -5.29 11.85
N LEU A 146 1.90 -5.79 10.80
CA LEU A 146 2.60 -7.08 10.81
C LEU A 146 4.00 -6.97 11.40
N ASP A 147 4.68 -5.86 11.14
CA ASP A 147 6.03 -5.61 11.65
C ASP A 147 6.38 -4.12 11.57
N HIS A 148 7.47 -3.76 12.24
CA HIS A 148 8.13 -2.48 12.12
C HIS A 148 9.64 -2.73 12.00
N PHE A 149 10.23 -2.27 10.89
CA PHE A 149 11.67 -2.41 10.63
C PHE A 149 12.46 -1.14 10.90
N ILE A 150 13.56 -1.25 11.63
CA ILE A 150 14.56 -0.17 11.74
C ILE A 150 15.78 -0.53 10.91
N ILE A 151 16.11 0.33 9.96
CA ILE A 151 17.16 0.10 8.97
C ILE A 151 18.38 0.97 9.31
N GLY A 152 19.54 0.33 9.44
CA GLY A 152 20.80 0.98 9.80
C GLY A 152 21.96 0.39 9.01
N LYS A 153 23.18 0.46 9.56
CA LYS A 153 24.39 -0.08 8.91
C LYS A 153 24.55 -1.60 9.06
N GLY A 154 23.83 -2.20 10.00
CA GLY A 154 23.83 -3.65 10.25
C GLY A 154 22.52 -4.32 9.86
N ASP A 155 22.25 -5.47 10.47
CA ASP A 155 20.99 -6.19 10.27
C ASP A 155 19.81 -5.32 10.74
N PRO A 156 18.78 -5.13 9.89
CA PRO A 156 17.60 -4.40 10.29
C PRO A 156 16.98 -4.99 11.56
N TYR A 157 16.46 -4.16 12.44
CA TYR A 157 15.71 -4.64 13.60
C TYR A 157 14.25 -4.88 13.20
N SER A 158 13.70 -6.04 13.53
CA SER A 158 12.28 -6.38 13.37
C SER A 158 11.60 -6.38 14.73
N PHE A 159 10.53 -5.63 14.89
CA PHE A 159 9.74 -5.63 16.12
C PHE A 159 9.04 -6.98 16.35
N ALA A 160 8.58 -7.62 15.28
CA ALA A 160 7.90 -8.92 15.36
C ALA A 160 8.84 -10.03 15.86
N GLU A 161 10.06 -10.09 15.34
CA GLU A 161 11.04 -11.09 15.79
C GLU A 161 11.48 -10.90 17.24
N HIS A 162 11.40 -9.67 17.75
CA HIS A 162 11.73 -9.33 19.14
C HIS A 162 10.51 -9.35 20.07
N GLY A 163 9.33 -9.77 19.58
CA GLY A 163 8.12 -9.92 20.40
C GLY A 163 7.50 -8.60 20.85
N LEU A 164 7.80 -7.50 20.15
CA LEU A 164 7.23 -6.18 20.40
C LEU A 164 5.94 -5.94 19.61
N ILE A 165 5.48 -6.90 18.80
CA ILE A 165 4.18 -6.84 18.12
C ILE A 165 3.50 -8.20 18.02
#